data_AF-A0A7L3G316-F1
#
_entry.id   AF-A0A7L3G316-F1
#
_cell.length_a   1.000
_cell.length_b   1.000
_cell.length_c   1.000
_cell.angle_alpha   90.00
_cell.angle_beta   90.00
_cell.angle_gamma   90.00
#
_symmetry.space_group_name_H-M   'P 1'
#
loop_
_entity.id
_entity.type
_entity.pdbx_description
1 polymer ?
#
loop_
_entity_poly.entity_id
_entity_poly.type
_entity_poly.pdbx_seq_one_letter_code
_entity_poly.pdbx_strand_id
1 'polypeptide(L)' 'MRFLPLLCALLLLMLQGAAGLSLARGSPQDCERRGGFCSHKACPPGIGRVGICSEEDFCCRM' A
#
# COMPACT_ATOMS: atom_id res chain seq x y z
N MET A 1 20.32 30.03 8.94
CA MET A 1 19.36 29.17 9.68
C MET A 1 18.00 29.13 8.97
N ARG A 2 17.92 28.65 7.72
CA ARG A 2 16.64 28.66 6.95
C ARG A 2 16.47 27.46 5.99
N PHE A 3 17.48 26.59 5.91
CA PHE A 3 17.47 25.37 5.09
C PHE A 3 16.86 24.17 5.80
N LEU A 4 16.85 24.17 7.14
CA LEU A 4 16.23 23.11 7.94
C LEU A 4 14.74 22.87 7.61
N PRO A 5 13.88 23.89 7.51
CA PRO A 5 12.47 23.66 7.14
C PRO A 5 12.31 23.15 5.70
N LEU A 6 13.19 23.56 4.77
CA LEU A 6 13.16 23.10 3.38
C LEU A 6 13.52 21.61 3.28
N LEU A 7 14.54 21.18 4.02
CA LEU A 7 14.92 19.77 4.13
C LEU A 7 13.78 18.92 4.72
N CYS A 8 13.11 19.40 5.78
CA CYS A 8 11.95 18.71 6.34
C CYS A 8 10.81 18.58 5.34
N ALA A 9 10.48 19.64 4.59
CA ALA A 9 9.42 19.60 3.59
C ALA A 9 9.72 18.57 2.49
N LEU A 10 10.97 18.52 2.01
CA LEU A 10 11.44 17.53 1.05
C LEU A 10 11.32 16.10 1.59
N LEU A 11 11.76 15.85 2.82
CA LEU A 11 11.65 14.54 3.48
C LEU A 11 10.19 14.08 3.63
N LEU A 12 9.28 14.98 4.02
CA LEU A 12 7.86 14.67 4.15
C LEU A 12 7.22 14.34 2.79
N LEU A 13 7.58 15.07 1.74
CA LEU A 13 7.10 14.81 0.37
C LEU A 13 7.52 13.41 -0.13
N MET A 14 8.77 13.02 0.12
CA MET A 14 9.27 11.70 -0.24
C MET A 14 8.58 10.59 0.57
N LEU A 15 8.27 10.85 1.85
CA LEU A 15 7.56 9.90 2.72
C LEU A 15 6.10 9.70 2.30
N GLN A 16 5.43 10.75 1.82
CA GLN A 16 4.06 10.65 1.28
C GLN A 16 4.01 9.82 -0.01
N GLY A 17 5.04 9.92 -0.86
CA GLY A 17 5.18 9.07 -2.05
C GLY A 17 5.36 7.59 -1.72
N ALA A 18 6.09 7.28 -0.64
CA ALA A 18 6.26 5.91 -0.15
C ALA A 18 5.01 5.36 0.55
N ALA A 19 4.21 6.21 1.20
CA ALA A 19 2.97 5.78 1.87
C ALA A 19 1.89 5.25 0.90
N GLY A 20 1.93 5.68 -0.37
CA GLY A 20 1.09 5.11 -1.43
C GLY A 20 1.52 3.73 -1.91
N LEU A 21 2.81 3.39 -1.74
CA LEU A 21 3.41 2.09 -2.11
C LEU A 21 3.62 1.14 -0.92
N SER A 22 3.36 1.60 0.31
CA SER A 22 3.46 0.72 1.46
C SER A 22 2.41 -0.38 1.27
N LEU A 23 2.89 -1.61 1.10
CA LEU A 23 2.15 -2.87 1.25
C LEU A 23 1.60 -2.91 2.69
N ALA A 24 0.70 -1.99 3.00
CA ALA A 24 0.09 -1.87 4.30
C ALA A 24 -0.61 -3.19 4.51
N ARG A 25 -0.20 -3.89 5.57
CA ARG A 25 -0.92 -5.00 6.15
C ARG A 25 -2.26 -4.44 6.62
N GLY A 26 -3.17 -4.27 5.67
CA GLY A 26 -4.52 -3.79 5.90
C GLY A 26 -5.36 -4.97 6.36
N SER A 27 -6.38 -4.67 7.14
CA SER A 27 -7.44 -5.65 7.36
C SER A 27 -8.05 -6.05 6.01
N PRO A 28 -8.65 -7.24 5.88
CA PRO A 28 -9.43 -7.58 4.69
C PRO A 28 -10.43 -6.49 4.31
N GLN A 29 -11.04 -5.84 5.30
CA GLN A 29 -11.97 -4.72 5.09
C GLN A 29 -11.30 -3.49 4.45
N ASP A 30 -10.02 -3.23 4.74
CA ASP A 30 -9.28 -2.15 4.10
C ASP A 30 -8.96 -2.47 2.63
N CYS A 31 -8.67 -3.73 2.31
CA CYS A 31 -8.47 -4.17 0.93
C CYS A 31 -9.75 -3.94 0.10
N GLU A 32 -10.89 -4.37 0.64
CA GLU A 32 -12.22 -4.20 0.04
C GLU A 32 -12.61 -2.72 -0.10
N ARG A 33 -12.43 -1.89 0.94
CA ARG A 33 -12.73 -0.44 0.87
C ARG A 33 -11.96 0.29 -0.22
N ARG A 34 -10.75 -0.17 -0.50
CA ARG A 34 -9.90 0.42 -1.54
C ARG A 34 -10.22 -0.17 -2.94
N GLY A 35 -11.24 -1.01 -3.07
CA GLY A 35 -11.66 -1.64 -4.33
C GLY A 35 -10.82 -2.85 -4.74
N GLY A 36 -10.11 -3.48 -3.80
CA GLY A 36 -9.47 -4.77 -3.99
C GLY A 36 -10.28 -5.92 -3.40
N PHE A 37 -9.75 -7.13 -3.47
CA PHE A 37 -10.28 -8.32 -2.79
C PHE A 37 -9.15 -9.19 -2.26
N CYS A 38 -9.42 -10.00 -1.25
CA CYS A 38 -8.45 -10.95 -0.70
C CYS A 38 -8.52 -12.27 -1.46
N SER A 39 -7.35 -12.81 -1.85
CA SER A 39 -7.23 -14.08 -2.55
C SER A 39 -6.17 -14.96 -1.90
N HIS A 40 -6.53 -16.21 -1.64
CA HIS A 40 -5.66 -17.18 -0.99
C HIS A 40 -4.52 -17.62 -1.91
N LYS A 41 -3.27 -17.56 -1.42
CA LYS A 41 -2.00 -17.96 -2.07
C LYS A 41 -1.60 -17.25 -3.35
N ALA A 42 -2.53 -16.70 -4.15
CA ALA A 42 -2.20 -15.96 -5.36
C ALA A 42 -3.35 -15.06 -5.82
N CYS A 43 -3.02 -14.02 -6.60
CA CYS A 43 -4.02 -13.25 -7.35
C CYS A 43 -4.35 -13.95 -8.69
N PRO A 44 -5.60 -13.82 -9.19
CA PRO A 44 -5.98 -14.32 -10.51
C PRO A 44 -5.11 -13.74 -11.64
N PRO A 45 -4.97 -14.44 -12.77
CA PRO A 45 -4.27 -13.91 -13.94
C PRO A 45 -4.86 -12.57 -14.38
N GLY A 46 -4.00 -11.59 -14.64
CA GLY A 46 -4.40 -10.23 -15.02
C GLY A 46 -4.75 -9.30 -13.86
N ILE A 47 -4.58 -9.74 -12.61
CA ILE A 47 -4.82 -8.92 -11.41
C ILE A 47 -3.53 -8.81 -10.59
N GLY A 48 -3.16 -7.58 -10.23
CA GLY A 48 -1.94 -7.28 -9.50
C GLY A 48 -2.07 -7.54 -7.99
N ARG A 49 -1.00 -8.03 -7.37
CA ARG A 49 -0.85 -8.07 -5.91
C ARG A 49 -0.47 -6.68 -5.41
N VAL A 50 -1.32 -6.08 -4.59
CA VAL A 50 -1.13 -4.73 -4.03
C VAL A 50 -0.96 -4.73 -2.51
N GLY A 51 -1.10 -5.88 -1.85
CA GLY A 51 -1.01 -5.99 -0.39
C GLY A 51 -1.10 -7.43 0.12
N ILE A 52 -1.22 -7.55 1.44
CA ILE A 52 -1.54 -8.80 2.16
C ILE A 52 -2.76 -8.55 3.03
N CYS A 53 -3.69 -9.50 3.06
CA CYS A 53 -4.85 -9.50 3.96
C CYS A 53 -4.61 -10.37 5.20
N SER A 54 -3.86 -11.48 5.04
CA SER A 54 -3.49 -12.42 6.10
C SER A 54 -2.11 -13.04 5.81
N GLU A 55 -1.68 -14.06 6.55
CA GLU A 55 -0.43 -14.78 6.24
C GLU A 55 -0.47 -15.46 4.87
N GLU A 56 -1.63 -16.01 4.49
CA GLU A 56 -1.80 -16.76 3.24
C GLU A 56 -2.63 -16.00 2.18
N ASP A 57 -3.29 -14.91 2.55
CA ASP A 57 -4.15 -14.15 1.64
C ASP A 57 -3.49 -12.85 1.16
N PHE A 58 -3.53 -12.65 -0.16
CA PHE A 58 -3.04 -11.46 -0.82
C PHE A 58 -4.18 -10.49 -1.14
N CYS A 59 -3.92 -9.19 -0.98
CA CYS A 59 -4.83 -8.16 -1.48
C CYS A 59 -4.55 -7.96 -2.97
N CYS A 60 -5.56 -8.24 -3.79
CA CYS A 60 -5.52 -8.21 -5.25
C CYS A 60 -6.36 -7.04 -5.78
N ARG A 61 -5.83 -6.33 -6.78
CA ARG A 61 -6.53 -5.24 -7.48
C ARG A 61 -6.10 -5.20 -8.94
N MET A 62 -7.03 -4.86 -9.83
CA MET A 62 -6.73 -4.56 -11.24
C MET A 62 -5.75 -3.40 -11.36
#